data_AF-A0A4P6MGP3-F1
#
_entry.id   AF-A0A4P6MGP3-F1
#
_cell.length_a   1.000
_cell.length_b   1.000
_cell.length_c   1.000
_cell.angle_alpha   90.00
_cell.angle_beta   90.00
_cell.angle_gamma   90.00
#
_symmetry.space_group_name_H-M   'P 1'
#
loop_
_entity.id
_entity.type
_entity.pdbx_description
1 polymer ?
#
loop_
_entity_poly.entity_id
_entity_poly.type
_entity_poly.pdbx_seq_one_letter_code
_entity_poly.pdbx_strand_id
1 'polypeptide(L)'
;MAELMAEPRVACRTPAEGRDGVTNIPEWKFDAVQGAILEVLGQGPVAFSELPDAVKVQLPHGDLDRLGSVGWHVTTVKLEMEVRGELARVPGKGPQMVTRVERA
;
A
#
# COMPACT_ATOMS: atom_id res chain seq x y z
N MET A 1 -31.15 17.03 9.18
CA MET A 1 -29.74 17.45 9.38
C MET A 1 -29.03 16.36 10.16
N ALA A 2 -28.54 15.35 9.44
CA ALA A 2 -27.61 14.33 9.93
C ALA A 2 -27.13 13.58 8.68
N GLU A 3 -26.32 14.26 7.87
CA GLU A 3 -25.60 13.60 6.80
C GLU A 3 -24.55 12.74 7.50
N LEU A 4 -24.71 11.41 7.42
CA LEU A 4 -23.67 10.48 7.84
C LEU A 4 -22.43 10.83 7.01
N MET A 5 -21.47 11.53 7.61
CA MET A 5 -20.13 11.70 7.05
C MET A 5 -19.47 10.31 7.03
N ALA A 6 -19.77 9.52 6.00
CA ALA A 6 -18.97 8.37 5.67
C ALA A 6 -17.56 8.90 5.39
N GLU A 7 -16.56 8.44 6.16
CA GLU A 7 -15.16 8.76 5.89
C GLU A 7 -14.86 8.47 4.42
N PRO A 8 -14.15 9.37 3.69
CA PRO A 8 -13.80 9.13 2.30
C PRO A 8 -13.06 7.80 2.18
N ARG A 9 -13.35 7.04 1.12
CA ARG A 9 -12.79 5.69 0.92
C ARG A 9 -12.16 5.57 -0.45
N VAL A 10 -11.06 4.83 -0.49
CA VAL A 10 -10.34 4.49 -1.71
C VAL A 10 -10.63 3.04 -2.07
N ALA A 11 -11.06 2.83 -3.30
CA ALA A 11 -11.21 1.50 -3.88
C ALA A 11 -9.82 0.95 -4.25
N CYS A 12 -9.39 -0.10 -3.56
CA CYS A 12 -8.15 -0.80 -3.82
C CYS A 12 -8.44 -2.08 -4.60
N ARG A 13 -7.91 -2.16 -5.83
CA ARG A 13 -8.10 -3.27 -6.75
C ARG A 13 -6.97 -4.28 -6.59
N THR A 14 -7.31 -5.55 -6.74
CA THR A 14 -6.35 -6.64 -6.75
C THR A 14 -6.04 -7.06 -8.19
N PRO A 15 -4.81 -6.89 -8.70
CA PRO A 15 -4.42 -7.26 -10.06
C PRO A 15 -4.23 -8.78 -10.29
N ALA A 16 -4.68 -9.63 -9.36
CA ALA A 16 -4.43 -11.08 -9.47
C ALA A 16 -5.46 -11.74 -10.39
N GLU A 17 -4.99 -12.43 -11.43
CA GLU A 17 -5.84 -13.22 -12.34
C GLU A 17 -6.73 -14.20 -11.55
N GLY A 18 -8.05 -14.04 -11.65
CA GLY A 18 -9.04 -14.88 -10.96
C GLY A 18 -9.42 -14.42 -9.54
N ARG A 19 -8.90 -13.28 -9.06
CA ARG A 19 -9.34 -12.63 -7.81
C ARG A 19 -9.59 -11.14 -8.05
N ASP A 20 -10.66 -10.84 -8.77
CA ASP A 20 -11.18 -9.48 -8.96
C ASP A 20 -11.88 -8.99 -7.68
N GLY A 21 -11.08 -8.69 -6.65
CA GLY A 21 -11.52 -8.10 -5.41
C GLY A 21 -11.28 -6.59 -5.40
N VAL A 22 -12.33 -5.81 -5.14
CA VAL A 22 -12.22 -4.38 -4.80
C VAL A 22 -12.44 -4.23 -3.31
N THR A 23 -11.41 -3.78 -2.60
CA THR A 23 -11.47 -3.49 -1.18
C THR A 23 -11.54 -1.99 -0.96
N ASN A 24 -12.61 -1.50 -0.35
CA ASN A 24 -12.71 -0.09 0.02
C ASN A 24 -12.08 0.12 1.39
N ILE A 25 -11.01 0.92 1.49
CA ILE A 25 -10.41 1.32 2.77
C ILE A 25 -10.57 2.83 2.98
N PRO A 26 -10.61 3.33 4.23
CA PRO A 26 -10.59 4.77 4.48
C PRO A 26 -9.40 5.44 3.78
N GLU A 27 -9.64 6.59 3.16
CA GLU A 27 -8.66 7.35 2.37
C GLU A 27 -7.42 7.69 3.20
N TRP A 28 -7.59 8.14 4.44
CA TRP A 28 -6.46 8.42 5.31
C TRP A 28 -5.54 7.21 5.55
N LYS A 29 -6.10 5.98 5.59
CA LYS A 29 -5.30 4.74 5.72
C LYS A 29 -4.54 4.45 4.44
N PHE A 30 -5.20 4.69 3.29
CA PHE A 30 -4.57 4.55 1.99
C PHE A 30 -3.40 5.53 1.87
N ASP A 31 -3.63 6.81 2.12
CA ASP A 31 -2.63 7.86 1.96
C ASP A 31 -1.43 7.69 2.91
N ALA A 32 -1.69 7.37 4.19
CA ALA A 32 -0.64 7.12 5.16
C ALA A 32 0.27 5.95 4.74
N VAL A 33 -0.34 4.84 4.29
CA VAL A 33 0.41 3.65 3.86
C VAL A 33 1.08 3.87 2.51
N GLN A 34 0.43 4.53 1.56
CA GLN A 34 0.98 4.87 0.25
C GLN A 34 2.22 5.76 0.41
N GLY A 35 2.12 6.82 1.21
CA GLY A 35 3.23 7.71 1.54
C GLY A 35 4.39 6.94 2.16
N ALA A 36 4.12 6.13 3.19
CA ALA A 36 5.16 5.31 3.83
C ALA A 36 5.83 4.32 2.86
N ILE A 37 5.06 3.68 1.97
CA ILE A 37 5.62 2.77 0.95
C ILE A 37 6.53 3.54 -0.02
N LEU A 38 6.10 4.73 -0.49
CA LEU A 38 6.88 5.54 -1.41
C LEU A 38 8.18 6.04 -0.78
N GLU A 39 8.18 6.40 0.51
CA GLU A 39 9.38 6.79 1.26
C GLU A 39 10.36 5.62 1.40
N VAL A 40 9.86 4.43 1.78
CA VAL A 40 10.67 3.21 1.86
C VAL A 40 11.31 2.89 0.51
N LEU A 41 10.51 2.90 -0.56
CA LEU A 41 10.98 2.57 -1.91
C LEU A 41 11.79 3.69 -2.56
N GLY A 42 11.75 4.91 -2.02
CA GLY A 42 12.64 6.00 -2.40
C GLY A 42 14.09 5.73 -2.02
N GLN A 43 14.34 4.85 -1.04
CA GLN A 43 15.70 4.41 -0.67
C GLN A 43 16.21 3.25 -1.53
N GLY A 44 15.34 2.63 -2.34
CA GLY A 44 15.67 1.51 -3.21
C GLY A 44 14.62 0.40 -3.20
N PRO A 45 14.80 -0.64 -4.05
CA PRO A 45 13.90 -1.79 -4.09
C PRO A 45 14.02 -2.64 -2.82
N VAL A 46 12.88 -3.07 -2.27
CA VAL A 46 12.83 -3.91 -1.05
C VAL A 46 12.06 -5.21 -1.31
N ALA A 47 12.34 -6.25 -0.52
CA ALA A 47 11.57 -7.47 -0.59
C ALA A 47 10.14 -7.22 -0.06
N PHE A 48 9.14 -7.78 -0.74
CA PHE A 48 7.74 -7.66 -0.31
C PHE A 48 7.51 -8.20 1.11
N SER A 49 8.28 -9.20 1.52
CA SER A 49 8.25 -9.73 2.89
C SER A 49 8.72 -8.73 3.95
N GLU A 50 9.62 -7.80 3.59
CA GLU A 50 10.21 -6.81 4.49
C GLU A 50 9.46 -5.47 4.45
N LEU A 51 8.72 -5.21 3.37
CA LEU A 51 7.98 -3.97 3.17
C LEU A 51 7.02 -3.63 4.33
N PRO A 52 6.23 -4.57 4.90
CA PRO A 52 5.37 -4.24 6.04
C PRO A 52 6.13 -3.71 7.26
N ASP A 53 7.28 -4.29 7.57
CA ASP A 53 8.08 -3.87 8.72
C ASP A 53 8.79 -2.53 8.44
N ALA A 54 9.26 -2.31 7.21
CA ALA A 54 9.79 -1.01 6.80
C ALA A 54 8.72 0.10 6.88
N VAL A 55 7.48 -0.18 6.44
CA VAL A 55 6.35 0.76 6.52
C VAL A 55 5.99 1.08 7.97
N LYS A 56 6.03 0.09 8.89
CA LYS A 56 5.78 0.34 10.32
C LYS A 56 6.72 1.37 10.91
N VAL A 57 7.98 1.38 10.47
CA VAL A 57 9.01 2.32 10.96
C VAL A 57 8.77 3.74 10.45
N GLN A 58 8.16 3.91 9.27
CA GLN A 58 7.85 5.22 8.70
C GLN A 58 6.54 5.83 9.22
N LEU A 59 5.61 5.01 9.71
CA LEU A 59 4.32 5.50 10.20
C LEU A 59 4.41 6.13 11.59
N PRO A 60 3.74 7.27 11.84
CA PRO A 60 3.59 7.80 13.18
C PRO A 60 2.92 6.79 14.10
N HIS A 61 3.34 6.72 15.37
CA HIS A 61 2.81 5.76 16.34
C HIS A 61 1.26 5.82 16.44
N GLY A 62 0.70 7.03 16.50
CA GLY A 62 -0.75 7.23 16.56
C GLY A 62 -1.52 6.77 15.33
N ASP A 63 -0.89 6.77 14.15
CA ASP A 63 -1.52 6.24 12.94
C ASP A 63 -1.41 4.71 12.89
N LEU A 64 -0.29 4.15 13.37
CA LEU A 64 -0.06 2.71 13.43
C LEU A 64 -1.09 2.01 14.34
N ASP A 65 -1.38 2.58 15.52
CA ASP A 65 -2.43 2.08 16.42
C ASP A 65 -3.83 2.10 15.77
N ARG A 66 -4.13 3.14 14.98
CA ARG A 66 -5.44 3.31 14.31
C ARG A 66 -5.54 2.50 13.01
N LEU A 67 -4.41 2.18 12.38
CA LEU A 67 -4.36 1.47 11.11
C LEU A 67 -4.83 0.02 11.30
N GLY A 68 -4.40 -0.64 12.37
CA GLY A 68 -4.68 -2.04 12.67
C GLY A 68 -3.66 -2.97 11.98
N SER A 69 -4.12 -3.91 11.15
CA SER A 69 -3.21 -4.87 10.50
C SER A 69 -2.37 -4.19 9.40
N VAL A 70 -1.14 -3.84 9.73
CA VAL A 70 -0.21 -3.16 8.80
C VAL A 70 0.07 -4.02 7.57
N GLY A 71 0.34 -5.32 7.75
CA GLY A 71 0.63 -6.22 6.63
C GLY A 71 -0.54 -6.32 5.62
N TRP A 72 -1.79 -6.32 6.11
CA TRP A 72 -2.96 -6.36 5.24
C TRP A 72 -3.15 -5.04 4.48
N HIS A 73 -2.99 -3.89 5.16
CA HIS A 73 -3.07 -2.59 4.49
C HIS A 73 -1.95 -2.40 3.47
N VAL A 74 -0.72 -2.76 3.82
CA VAL A 74 0.42 -2.72 2.90
C VAL A 74 0.16 -3.58 1.68
N THR A 75 -0.33 -4.81 1.84
CA THR A 75 -0.67 -5.67 0.70
C THR A 75 -1.75 -5.04 -0.17
N THR A 76 -2.83 -4.55 0.43
CA THR A 76 -3.97 -3.95 -0.27
C THR A 76 -3.58 -2.70 -1.05
N VAL A 77 -2.86 -1.77 -0.39
CA VAL A 77 -2.39 -0.51 -1.00
C VAL A 77 -1.35 -0.79 -2.07
N LYS A 78 -0.38 -1.68 -1.82
CA LYS A 78 0.65 -2.05 -2.80
C LYS A 78 0.05 -2.61 -4.07
N LEU A 79 -0.96 -3.48 -3.97
CA LEU A 79 -1.65 -4.05 -5.13
C LEU A 79 -2.39 -2.97 -5.93
N GLU A 80 -3.07 -2.04 -5.26
CA GLU A 80 -3.70 -0.91 -5.95
C GLU A 80 -2.65 0.02 -6.60
N MET A 81 -1.53 0.28 -5.94
CA MET A 81 -0.43 1.08 -6.52
C MET A 81 0.22 0.40 -7.73
N GLU A 82 0.30 -0.94 -7.77
CA GLU A 82 0.69 -1.67 -8.98
C GLU A 82 -0.33 -1.46 -10.12
N VAL A 83 -1.63 -1.51 -9.81
CA VAL A 83 -2.70 -1.24 -10.80
C VAL A 83 -2.62 0.19 -11.32
N ARG A 84 -2.27 1.15 -10.46
CA ARG A 84 -2.03 2.55 -10.83
C ARG A 84 -0.71 2.78 -11.56
N GLY A 85 0.15 1.78 -11.65
CA GLY A 85 1.49 1.89 -12.25
C GLY A 85 2.43 2.80 -11.46
N GLU A 86 2.22 2.93 -10.15
CA GLU A 86 3.11 3.65 -9.23
C GLU A 86 4.22 2.74 -8.71
N LEU A 87 3.94 1.44 -8.61
CA LEU A 87 4.88 0.40 -8.18
C LEU A 87 5.02 -0.68 -9.25
N ALA A 88 6.20 -1.30 -9.29
CA ALA A 88 6.48 -2.44 -10.14
C ALA A 88 7.14 -3.57 -9.35
N ARG A 89 6.97 -4.80 -9.84
CA ARG A 89 7.72 -5.96 -9.36
C ARG A 89 9.00 -6.08 -10.17
N VAL A 90 10.13 -6.22 -9.49
CA VAL A 90 11.41 -6.46 -10.18
C VAL A 90 11.45 -7.92 -10.64
N PRO A 91 11.69 -8.19 -11.94
CA PRO A 91 11.76 -9.56 -12.44
C PRO A 91 13.01 -10.28 -11.93
N GLY A 92 12.87 -11.52 -11.47
CA GLY A 92 14.00 -12.31 -10.97
C GLY A 92 13.61 -13.66 -10.40
N LYS A 93 14.61 -14.53 -10.19
CA LYS A 93 14.44 -15.80 -9.47
C LYS A 93 14.79 -15.55 -8.00
N GLY A 94 13.78 -15.30 -7.16
CA GLY A 94 13.97 -14.98 -5.75
C GLY A 94 12.70 -14.45 -5.09
N PRO A 95 12.81 -13.91 -3.85
CA PRO A 95 11.72 -13.21 -3.20
C PRO A 95 11.17 -12.09 -4.10
N GLN A 96 9.86 -11.84 -4.02
CA GLN A 96 9.24 -10.79 -4.81
C GLN A 96 9.76 -9.43 -4.35
N MET A 97 10.56 -8.78 -5.19
CA MET A 97 11.07 -7.43 -4.93
C MET A 97 10.10 -6.39 -5.49
N VAL A 98 9.89 -5.31 -4.74
CA VAL A 98 9.03 -4.19 -5.11
C VAL A 98 9.91 -2.96 -5.30
N THR A 99 9.64 -2.20 -6.36
CA THR A 99 10.31 -0.92 -6.64
C THR A 99 9.27 0.14 -6.96
N ARG A 100 9.63 1.40 -6.69
CA ARG A 100 8.88 2.56 -7.19
C ARG A 100 9.07 2.66 -8.70
N VAL A 101 8.00 3.00 -9.42
CA VAL A 101 8.08 3.40 -10.83
C VAL A 101 8.37 4.89 -10.85
N GLU A 102 9.55 5.27 -11.33
CA GLU A 102 9.82 6.67 -11.64
C GLU A 102 8.98 7.04 -12.86
N ARG A 103 7.95 7.85 -12.64
CA ARG A 103 7.27 8.50 -13.76
C ARG A 103 8.20 9.59 -14.27
N ALA A 104 8.73 9.38 -15.48
CA ALA A 104 9.49 10.36 -16.24
C ALA A 104 8.65 11.60 -16.57
#